data_AF-A0A1X7Q0L3-F1
#
_entry.id   AF-A0A1X7Q0L3-F1
#
_cell.length_a   1.000
_cell.length_b   1.000
_cell.length_c   1.000
_cell.angle_alpha   90.00
_cell.angle_beta   90.00
_cell.angle_gamma   90.00
#
_symmetry.space_group_name_H-M   'P 1'
#
loop_
_entity.id
_entity.type
_entity.pdbx_description
1 polymer ?
#
loop_
_entity_poly.entity_id
_entity_poly.type
_entity_poly.pdbx_seq_one_letter_code
_entity_poly.pdbx_strand_id
1 'polypeptide(L)'
;MDWDEIIDRQLSGLKRILAMLVAIASVGAGGTTLRRRAYYGVLRLLRPAESAARRLVIIAARDLVVALPPRRPARPRPKRRSIYVRPGGTGVVVPYGTPMPDARPPSQTPGFRLFDPPYRIVLRRSPPRTSVPRIAFFGWDGPSRSPGPAPRSDTVDTTRLNLRIAALGRVLHDLPSQALRFARWKARRAAGRVPWRWPLRRGSIPGMSRARVMRRDGEMGEILDDTDYFAKMVLSADTS
;
A
#
# COMPACT_ATOMS: atom_id res chain seq x y z
N MET A 1 18.55 25.17 -2.47
CA MET A 1 18.71 23.70 -2.38
C MET A 1 18.43 23.15 -3.75
N ASP A 2 19.38 22.44 -4.34
CA ASP A 2 19.17 21.77 -5.62
C ASP A 2 18.35 20.51 -5.38
N TRP A 3 17.07 20.59 -5.72
CA TRP A 3 16.12 19.51 -5.48
C TRP A 3 16.17 18.45 -6.57
N ASP A 4 16.58 18.83 -7.78
CA ASP A 4 16.67 17.90 -8.90
C ASP A 4 17.84 16.94 -8.65
N GLU A 5 18.96 17.45 -8.15
CA GLU A 5 20.09 16.62 -7.70
C GLU A 5 19.68 15.65 -6.58
N ILE A 6 18.89 16.11 -5.61
CA ILE A 6 18.37 15.26 -4.52
C ILE A 6 17.46 14.17 -5.09
N ILE A 7 16.54 14.53 -5.99
CA ILE A 7 15.61 13.57 -6.60
C ILE A 7 16.40 12.51 -7.38
N ASP A 8 17.37 12.92 -8.20
CA ASP A 8 18.16 12.02 -9.04
C ASP A 8 19.03 11.07 -8.23
N ARG A 9 19.65 11.56 -7.15
CA ARG A 9 20.44 10.72 -6.22
C ARG A 9 19.57 9.63 -5.60
N GLN A 10 18.41 10.00 -5.06
CA GLN A 10 17.50 9.09 -4.39
C GLN A 10 16.84 8.11 -5.37
N LEU A 11 16.49 8.58 -6.56
CA LEU A 11 15.91 7.77 -7.63
C LEU A 11 16.91 6.72 -8.13
N SER A 12 18.18 7.09 -8.26
CA SER A 12 19.27 6.17 -8.62
C SER A 12 19.46 5.07 -7.57
N GLY A 13 19.49 5.44 -6.28
CA GLY A 13 19.54 4.47 -5.17
C GLY A 13 18.36 3.51 -5.19
N LEU A 14 17.13 4.02 -5.31
CA LEU A 14 15.94 3.17 -5.37
C LEU A 14 15.90 2.24 -6.58
N LYS A 15 16.43 2.66 -7.74
CA LYS A 15 16.56 1.79 -8.93
C LYS A 15 17.51 0.62 -8.66
N ARG A 16 18.62 0.82 -7.93
CA ARG A 16 19.52 -0.27 -7.52
C ARG A 16 18.82 -1.27 -6.61
N ILE A 17 18.09 -0.78 -5.62
CA ILE A 17 17.31 -1.64 -4.73
C ILE A 17 16.21 -2.40 -5.49
N LEU A 18 15.54 -1.75 -6.44
CA LEU A 18 14.56 -2.40 -7.30
C LEU A 18 15.19 -3.54 -8.12
N ALA A 19 16.36 -3.32 -8.70
CA ALA A 19 17.09 -4.36 -9.44
C ALA A 19 17.40 -5.56 -8.55
N MET A 20 17.89 -5.32 -7.32
CA MET A 20 18.12 -6.38 -6.34
C MET A 20 16.82 -7.12 -5.97
N LEU A 21 15.71 -6.41 -5.76
CA LEU A 21 14.41 -7.01 -5.46
C LEU A 21 13.90 -7.90 -6.61
N VAL A 22 14.07 -7.46 -7.86
CA VAL A 22 13.71 -8.24 -9.05
C VAL A 22 14.57 -9.50 -9.13
N ALA A 23 15.89 -9.39 -8.92
CA ALA A 23 16.81 -10.53 -8.91
C ALA A 23 16.43 -11.57 -7.85
N ILE A 24 16.07 -11.15 -6.63
CA ILE A 24 15.65 -12.08 -5.58
C ILE A 24 14.30 -12.73 -5.91
N ALA A 25 13.38 -11.97 -6.53
CA ALA A 25 12.05 -12.47 -6.88
C ALA A 25 12.08 -13.48 -8.04
N SER A 26 13.02 -13.33 -8.98
CA SER A 26 13.15 -14.21 -10.15
C SER A 26 13.84 -15.55 -9.86
N VAL A 27 14.58 -15.69 -8.75
CA VAL A 27 15.29 -16.92 -8.35
C VAL A 27 14.34 -18.02 -7.80
N GLY A 28 13.07 -17.70 -7.53
CA GLY A 28 12.06 -18.68 -7.10
C GLY A 28 11.52 -19.56 -8.23
N ALA A 29 10.96 -20.73 -7.90
CA ALA A 29 10.42 -21.71 -8.85
C ALA A 29 9.44 -21.06 -9.87
N GLY A 30 9.97 -20.73 -11.05
CA GLY A 30 9.23 -20.06 -12.13
C GLY A 30 8.74 -18.64 -11.81
N GLY A 31 9.26 -17.99 -10.77
CA GLY A 31 8.84 -16.65 -10.35
C GLY A 31 7.42 -16.56 -9.75
N THR A 32 6.70 -17.69 -9.61
CA THR A 32 5.32 -17.74 -9.10
C THR A 32 5.21 -18.21 -7.65
N THR A 33 6.25 -18.87 -7.12
CA THR A 33 6.29 -19.29 -5.72
C THR A 33 7.66 -19.04 -5.07
N LEU A 34 7.65 -18.60 -3.81
CA LEU A 34 8.85 -18.40 -2.99
C LEU A 34 8.70 -19.07 -1.62
N ARG A 35 9.81 -19.53 -1.04
CA ARG A 35 9.82 -19.94 0.37
C ARG A 35 9.39 -18.77 1.25
N ARG A 36 8.59 -19.04 2.28
CA ARG A 36 8.00 -18.01 3.15
C ARG A 36 9.05 -17.10 3.78
N ARG A 37 10.21 -17.64 4.16
CA ARG A 37 11.34 -16.84 4.69
C ARG A 37 11.86 -15.83 3.66
N ALA A 38 12.07 -16.26 2.41
CA ALA A 38 12.50 -15.37 1.32
C ALA A 38 11.43 -14.33 1.00
N TYR A 39 10.17 -14.75 0.93
CA TYR A 39 9.02 -13.87 0.72
C TYR A 39 8.96 -12.73 1.76
N TYR A 40 9.13 -13.06 3.05
CA TYR A 40 9.15 -12.03 4.10
C TYR A 40 10.42 -11.17 4.08
N GLY A 41 11.56 -11.71 3.67
CA GLY A 41 12.78 -10.95 3.41
C GLY A 41 12.56 -9.87 2.35
N VAL A 42 12.00 -10.25 1.21
CA VAL A 42 11.63 -9.33 0.12
C VAL A 42 10.62 -8.29 0.62
N LEU A 43 9.56 -8.70 1.32
CA LEU A 43 8.57 -7.76 1.85
C LEU A 43 9.15 -6.78 2.86
N ARG A 44 10.19 -7.17 3.62
CA ARG A 44 10.84 -6.31 4.60
C ARG A 44 11.58 -5.15 3.93
N LEU A 45 12.06 -5.32 2.71
CA LEU A 45 12.75 -4.30 1.92
C LEU A 45 11.80 -3.53 0.99
N LEU A 46 10.84 -4.22 0.38
CA LEU A 46 9.84 -3.62 -0.51
C LEU A 46 8.97 -2.58 0.20
N ARG A 47 8.63 -2.79 1.48
CA ARG A 47 7.79 -1.84 2.25
C ARG A 47 8.47 -0.47 2.42
N PRO A 48 9.73 -0.39 2.91
CA PRO A 48 10.53 0.84 2.88
C PRO A 48 10.66 1.45 1.48
N ALA A 49 10.96 0.65 0.46
CA ALA A 49 11.15 1.15 -0.91
C ALA A 49 9.88 1.80 -1.47
N GLU A 50 8.72 1.18 -1.29
CA GLU A 50 7.44 1.78 -1.65
C GLU A 50 7.16 3.07 -0.86
N SER A 51 7.60 3.13 0.40
CA SER A 51 7.42 4.29 1.28
C SER A 51 8.28 5.47 0.84
N ALA A 52 9.54 5.21 0.45
CA ALA A 52 10.47 6.20 -0.11
C ALA A 52 9.97 6.71 -1.48
N ALA A 53 9.49 5.82 -2.36
CA ALA A 53 8.93 6.22 -3.65
C ALA A 53 7.72 7.17 -3.50
N ARG A 54 6.83 6.95 -2.51
CA ARG A 54 5.73 7.90 -2.23
C ARG A 54 6.24 9.27 -1.81
N ARG A 55 7.30 9.31 -1.01
CA ARG A 55 7.94 10.56 -0.55
C ARG A 55 8.59 11.30 -1.71
N LEU A 56 9.30 10.60 -2.59
CA LEU A 56 9.83 11.19 -3.83
C LEU A 56 8.73 11.76 -4.72
N VAL A 57 7.59 11.09 -4.86
CA VAL A 57 6.43 11.64 -5.60
C VAL A 57 5.94 12.95 -4.98
N ILE A 58 5.94 13.07 -3.65
CA ILE A 58 5.57 14.31 -2.95
C ILE A 58 6.60 15.41 -3.20
N ILE A 59 7.89 15.09 -3.09
CA ILE A 59 8.99 16.03 -3.34
C ILE A 59 8.95 16.52 -4.79
N ALA A 60 8.82 15.62 -5.76
CA ALA A 60 8.71 15.98 -7.19
C ALA A 60 7.46 16.78 -7.52
N ALA A 61 6.39 16.69 -6.71
CA ALA A 61 5.16 17.44 -6.91
C ALA A 61 5.15 18.83 -6.26
N ARG A 62 6.23 19.24 -5.57
CA ARG A 62 6.29 20.48 -4.79
C ARG A 62 5.96 21.73 -5.60
N ASP A 63 6.53 21.86 -6.80
CA ASP A 63 6.40 23.05 -7.65
C ASP A 63 5.31 22.89 -8.72
N LEU A 64 4.52 21.81 -8.67
CA LEU A 64 3.47 21.54 -9.65
C LEU A 64 2.14 22.19 -9.26
N VAL A 65 1.78 23.27 -9.94
CA VAL A 65 0.46 23.90 -9.85
C VAL A 65 -0.45 23.33 -10.93
N VAL A 66 -1.53 22.67 -10.53
CA VAL A 66 -2.50 22.09 -11.48
C VAL A 66 -3.82 22.84 -11.41
N ALA A 67 -4.18 23.50 -12.52
CA ALA A 67 -5.52 24.05 -12.71
C ALA A 67 -6.54 22.92 -12.84
N LEU A 68 -7.61 23.01 -12.04
CA LEU A 68 -8.71 22.05 -12.10
C LEU A 68 -9.79 22.53 -13.06
N PRO A 69 -10.34 21.65 -13.92
CA PRO A 69 -11.53 22.01 -14.68
C PRO A 69 -12.70 22.30 -13.73
N PRO A 70 -13.65 23.14 -14.15
CA PRO A 70 -14.82 23.47 -13.34
C PRO A 70 -15.58 22.22 -12.93
N ARG A 71 -16.22 22.27 -11.76
CA ARG A 71 -16.98 21.14 -11.23
C ARG A 71 -18.17 20.92 -12.17
N ARG A 72 -18.19 19.78 -12.87
CA ARG A 72 -19.36 19.41 -13.68
C ARG A 72 -20.59 19.36 -12.75
N PRO A 73 -21.74 19.93 -13.18
CA PRO A 73 -22.96 19.87 -12.39
C PRO A 73 -23.29 18.42 -12.08
N ALA A 74 -23.80 18.17 -10.87
CA ALA A 74 -24.18 16.84 -10.46
C ALA A 74 -25.25 16.33 -11.43
N ARG A 75 -24.94 15.28 -12.20
CA ARG A 75 -25.94 14.63 -13.05
C ARG A 75 -27.06 14.16 -12.12
N PRO A 76 -28.34 14.48 -12.41
CA PRO A 76 -29.44 14.08 -11.55
C PRO A 76 -29.37 12.56 -11.37
N ARG A 77 -29.38 12.11 -10.11
CA ARG A 77 -29.45 10.68 -9.82
C ARG A 77 -30.71 10.15 -10.50
N PRO A 78 -30.63 9.10 -11.34
CA PRO A 78 -31.83 8.52 -11.92
C PRO A 78 -32.78 8.13 -10.76
N LYS A 79 -34.00 8.66 -10.78
CA LYS A 79 -35.04 8.29 -9.80
C LYS A 79 -35.21 6.77 -9.89
N ARG A 80 -35.03 6.08 -8.77
CA ARG A 80 -35.21 4.62 -8.68
C ARG A 80 -36.66 4.30 -9.01
N ARG A 81 -36.95 3.86 -10.22
CA ARG A 81 -38.22 3.20 -10.54
C ARG A 81 -38.05 1.73 -10.17
N SER A 82 -38.63 1.31 -9.07
CA SER A 82 -38.82 -0.12 -8.76
C SER A 82 -39.89 -0.65 -9.72
N ILE A 83 -39.52 -1.56 -10.62
CA ILE A 83 -40.47 -2.28 -11.46
C ILE A 83 -40.65 -3.67 -10.85
N TYR A 84 -41.91 -4.05 -10.60
CA TYR A 84 -42.33 -5.37 -10.12
C TYR A 84 -42.03 -6.47 -11.16
N VAL A 85 -41.69 -7.67 -10.68
CA VAL A 85 -41.43 -8.87 -11.50
C VAL A 85 -42.74 -9.58 -11.89
N ARG A 86 -42.71 -10.16 -13.09
CA ARG A 86 -43.68 -11.05 -13.79
C ARG A 86 -44.45 -12.08 -12.92
N PRO A 87 -45.60 -12.57 -13.42
CA PRO A 87 -46.36 -13.63 -12.76
C PRO A 87 -45.62 -14.97 -12.85
N GLY A 88 -45.42 -15.65 -11.71
CA GLY A 88 -45.06 -17.08 -11.69
C GLY A 88 -43.77 -17.53 -10.95
N GLY A 89 -43.09 -16.68 -10.18
CA GLY A 89 -41.92 -17.13 -9.40
C GLY A 89 -41.49 -16.15 -8.30
N THR A 90 -40.98 -16.69 -7.19
CA THR A 90 -40.56 -15.99 -5.96
C THR A 90 -39.95 -14.61 -6.22
N GLY A 91 -40.66 -13.58 -5.76
CA GLY A 91 -40.36 -12.18 -6.03
C GLY A 91 -39.08 -11.70 -5.33
N VAL A 92 -37.96 -11.77 -6.04
CA VAL A 92 -36.75 -11.02 -5.67
C VAL A 92 -36.79 -9.68 -6.40
N VAL A 93 -36.89 -8.59 -5.63
CA VAL A 93 -36.86 -7.21 -6.17
C VAL A 93 -35.44 -6.90 -6.60
N VAL A 94 -35.18 -6.92 -7.92
CA VAL A 94 -33.88 -6.55 -8.48
C VAL A 94 -33.97 -5.13 -9.05
N PRO A 95 -33.17 -4.16 -8.57
CA PRO A 95 -33.20 -2.81 -9.12
C PRO A 95 -32.66 -2.77 -10.55
N TYR A 96 -33.30 -1.99 -11.42
CA TYR A 96 -32.86 -1.79 -12.80
C TYR A 96 -31.42 -1.27 -12.84
N GLY A 97 -30.53 -1.99 -13.52
CA GLY A 97 -29.10 -1.67 -13.61
C GLY A 97 -28.18 -2.48 -12.67
N THR A 98 -28.68 -3.50 -11.97
CA THR A 98 -27.78 -4.53 -11.39
C THR A 98 -27.01 -5.20 -12.53
N PRO A 99 -25.66 -5.11 -12.54
CA PRO A 99 -24.87 -5.84 -13.51
C PRO A 99 -25.12 -7.34 -13.29
N MET A 100 -25.42 -8.06 -14.38
CA MET A 100 -25.39 -9.51 -14.36
C MET A 100 -24.00 -9.99 -13.90
N PRO A 101 -23.90 -11.14 -13.21
CA PRO A 101 -22.65 -11.63 -12.62
C PRO A 101 -21.49 -11.82 -13.63
N ASP A 102 -21.75 -11.75 -14.93
CA ASP A 102 -20.76 -11.95 -16.00
C ASP A 102 -19.98 -10.70 -16.41
N ALA A 103 -20.39 -9.50 -15.98
CA ALA A 103 -19.63 -8.27 -16.25
C ALA A 103 -18.56 -8.04 -15.18
N ARG A 104 -17.56 -8.92 -15.12
CA ARG A 104 -16.36 -8.67 -14.30
C ARG A 104 -15.66 -7.44 -14.92
N PRO A 105 -15.59 -6.29 -14.22
CA PRO A 105 -14.89 -5.12 -14.77
C PRO A 105 -13.45 -5.54 -15.11
N PRO A 106 -12.82 -4.96 -16.14
CA PRO A 106 -11.45 -5.30 -16.50
C PRO A 106 -10.62 -5.23 -15.22
N SER A 107 -9.87 -6.30 -14.95
CA SER A 107 -9.04 -6.43 -13.76
C SER A 107 -8.07 -5.25 -13.74
N GLN A 108 -8.47 -4.18 -13.04
CA GLN A 108 -7.67 -2.97 -12.99
C GLN A 108 -6.31 -3.36 -12.47
N THR A 109 -5.28 -3.17 -13.30
CA THR A 109 -3.91 -3.44 -12.93
C THR A 109 -3.67 -2.68 -11.62
N PRO A 110 -3.23 -3.34 -10.54
CA PRO A 110 -3.13 -2.68 -9.25
C PRO A 110 -2.17 -1.49 -9.38
N GLY A 111 -2.74 -0.29 -9.40
CA GLY A 111 -1.99 0.95 -9.50
C GLY A 111 -1.23 1.22 -8.22
N PHE A 112 -0.08 1.89 -8.35
CA PHE A 112 0.67 2.32 -7.18
C PHE A 112 -0.20 3.23 -6.30
N ARG A 113 -0.21 2.93 -5.00
CA ARG A 113 -0.95 3.69 -4.00
C ARG A 113 -0.12 4.91 -3.61
N LEU A 114 -0.57 6.09 -4.04
CA LEU A 114 0.06 7.38 -3.73
C LEU A 114 0.18 7.65 -2.23
N PHE A 115 -0.79 7.18 -1.44
CA PHE A 115 -0.85 7.42 0.00
C PHE A 115 -0.40 6.22 0.81
N ASP A 116 0.26 6.51 1.93
CA ASP A 116 0.59 5.45 2.88
C ASP A 116 -0.70 4.82 3.43
N PRO A 117 -0.74 3.47 3.53
CA PRO A 117 -1.82 2.83 4.24
C PRO A 117 -1.79 3.30 5.70
N PRO A 118 -2.95 3.66 6.29
CA PRO A 118 -3.00 4.04 7.70
C PRO A 118 -2.43 2.91 8.57
N TYR A 119 -1.91 3.25 9.74
CA TYR A 119 -1.52 2.23 10.73
C TYR A 119 -2.78 1.46 11.11
N ARG A 120 -2.94 0.28 10.52
CA ARG A 120 -3.86 -0.70 11.08
C ARG A 120 -3.15 -1.24 12.28
N ILE A 121 -3.62 -0.85 13.46
CA ILE A 121 -3.49 -1.71 14.63
C ILE A 121 -4.21 -2.99 14.19
N VAL A 122 -3.44 -3.95 13.68
CA VAL A 122 -3.92 -5.32 13.62
C VAL A 122 -3.93 -5.72 15.08
N LEU A 123 -5.03 -5.38 15.76
CA LEU A 123 -5.51 -6.17 16.86
C LEU A 123 -5.57 -7.55 16.25
N ARG A 124 -4.51 -8.34 16.46
CA ARG A 124 -4.65 -9.78 16.35
C ARG A 124 -5.84 -10.02 17.25
N ARG A 125 -7.02 -10.27 16.66
CA ARG A 125 -8.06 -10.98 17.37
C ARG A 125 -7.32 -12.24 17.75
N SER A 126 -6.80 -12.27 18.98
CA SER A 126 -6.48 -13.54 19.59
C SER A 126 -7.73 -14.37 19.36
N PRO A 127 -7.61 -15.62 18.89
CA PRO A 127 -8.77 -16.50 18.85
C PRO A 127 -9.52 -16.32 20.17
N PRO A 128 -10.86 -16.23 20.14
CA PRO A 128 -11.64 -16.04 21.36
C PRO A 128 -11.05 -16.98 22.39
N ARG A 129 -10.70 -16.44 23.57
CA ARG A 129 -10.11 -17.21 24.65
C ARG A 129 -11.04 -18.39 24.89
N THR A 130 -10.73 -19.55 24.30
CA THR A 130 -11.41 -20.80 24.62
C THR A 130 -11.11 -20.98 26.08
N SER A 131 -12.14 -20.73 26.90
CA SER A 131 -12.44 -21.00 28.32
C SER A 131 -11.41 -21.66 29.26
N VAL A 132 -10.12 -21.68 28.92
CA VAL A 132 -9.08 -22.36 29.66
C VAL A 132 -8.06 -21.32 30.10
N PRO A 133 -7.94 -21.06 31.41
CA PRO A 133 -6.87 -20.22 31.92
C PRO A 133 -5.52 -20.84 31.55
N ARG A 134 -4.62 -20.06 30.95
CA ARG A 134 -3.22 -20.46 30.75
C ARG A 134 -2.42 -20.17 32.02
N ILE A 135 -2.75 -20.88 33.08
CA ILE A 135 -1.92 -20.99 34.28
C ILE A 135 -1.53 -22.47 34.33
N ALA A 136 -0.28 -22.78 34.00
CA ALA A 136 0.33 -24.07 34.37
C ALA A 136 0.59 -23.98 35.88
N PHE A 137 -0.47 -24.15 36.66
CA PHE A 137 -0.51 -23.95 38.12
C PHE A 137 0.72 -24.58 38.80
N PHE A 138 1.26 -23.95 39.85
CA PHE A 138 2.30 -24.57 40.66
C PHE A 138 1.73 -25.84 41.30
N GLY A 139 2.17 -27.01 40.83
CA GLY A 139 1.72 -28.32 41.31
C GLY A 139 1.01 -29.20 40.26
N TRP A 140 1.02 -28.88 38.97
CA TRP A 140 0.49 -29.74 37.90
C TRP A 140 1.57 -30.18 36.90
N ASP A 141 1.62 -31.47 36.59
CA ASP A 141 2.61 -32.21 35.80
C ASP A 141 2.07 -32.79 34.47
N GLY A 142 0.85 -32.43 34.06
CA GLY A 142 0.27 -32.88 32.79
C GLY A 142 0.85 -32.18 31.54
N PRO A 143 0.97 -32.90 30.40
CA PRO A 143 1.69 -32.43 29.22
C PRO A 143 1.02 -31.21 28.56
N SER A 144 1.82 -30.16 28.38
CA SER A 144 1.44 -28.96 27.63
C SER A 144 1.19 -29.32 26.16
N ARG A 145 0.06 -28.87 25.58
CA ARG A 145 -0.18 -29.04 24.14
C ARG A 145 0.85 -28.25 23.35
N SER A 146 1.80 -28.97 22.75
CA SER A 146 2.74 -28.43 21.78
C SER A 146 1.99 -27.76 20.62
N PRO A 147 2.46 -26.63 20.09
CA PRO A 147 1.98 -26.11 18.82
C PRO A 147 2.03 -27.24 17.78
N GLY A 148 0.93 -27.50 17.08
CA GLY A 148 0.89 -28.51 16.03
C GLY A 148 1.98 -28.27 14.99
N PRO A 149 2.45 -29.33 14.29
CA PRO A 149 3.53 -29.21 13.32
C PRO A 149 3.20 -28.15 12.25
N ALA A 150 4.20 -27.35 11.88
CA ALA A 150 4.07 -26.37 10.83
C ALA A 150 3.57 -27.05 9.52
N PRO A 151 2.71 -26.41 8.73
CA PRO A 151 2.23 -26.99 7.48
C PRO A 151 3.40 -27.32 6.55
N ARG A 152 3.38 -28.52 5.94
CA ARG A 152 4.45 -29.11 5.11
C ARG A 152 4.80 -28.32 3.84
N SER A 153 3.98 -27.35 3.43
CA SER A 153 4.26 -26.47 2.30
C SER A 153 4.68 -25.09 2.78
N ASP A 154 5.98 -24.79 2.72
CA ASP A 154 6.56 -23.49 3.07
C ASP A 154 6.60 -22.52 1.89
N THR A 155 5.90 -22.83 0.79
CA THR A 155 5.85 -21.97 -0.40
C THR A 155 4.69 -20.99 -0.32
N VAL A 156 4.91 -19.79 -0.86
CA VAL A 156 3.96 -18.68 -0.90
C VAL A 156 3.86 -18.20 -2.34
N ASP A 157 2.62 -18.01 -2.82
CA ASP A 157 2.36 -17.41 -4.12
C ASP A 157 2.88 -15.95 -4.17
N THR A 158 3.68 -15.66 -5.20
CA THR A 158 4.35 -14.36 -5.41
C THR A 158 3.67 -13.49 -6.45
N THR A 159 2.56 -13.90 -7.07
CA THR A 159 1.82 -13.11 -8.07
C THR A 159 1.61 -11.66 -7.60
N ARG A 160 1.08 -11.49 -6.40
CA ARG A 160 0.84 -10.16 -5.79
C ARG A 160 2.13 -9.41 -5.45
N LEU A 161 3.19 -10.12 -5.12
CA LEU A 161 4.50 -9.53 -4.83
C LEU A 161 5.11 -8.94 -6.11
N ASN A 162 5.10 -9.70 -7.19
CA ASN A 162 5.62 -9.29 -8.50
C ASN A 162 4.84 -8.09 -9.04
N LEU A 163 3.51 -8.07 -8.90
CA LEU A 163 2.67 -6.93 -9.28
C LEU A 163 3.04 -5.65 -8.51
N ARG A 164 3.46 -5.77 -7.24
CA ARG A 164 3.91 -4.61 -6.44
C ARG A 164 5.29 -4.12 -6.87
N ILE A 165 6.22 -5.04 -7.13
CA ILE A 165 7.55 -4.71 -7.66
C ILE A 165 7.41 -4.01 -9.02
N ALA A 166 6.58 -4.54 -9.92
CA ALA A 166 6.29 -3.92 -11.21
C ALA A 166 5.60 -2.55 -11.07
N ALA A 167 4.70 -2.38 -10.08
CA ALA A 167 4.11 -1.08 -9.79
C ALA A 167 5.16 -0.06 -9.29
N LEU A 168 6.11 -0.49 -8.45
CA LEU A 168 7.23 0.34 -8.02
C LEU A 168 8.12 0.73 -9.20
N GLY A 169 8.47 -0.22 -10.08
CA GLY A 169 9.24 0.05 -11.29
C GLY A 169 8.59 1.08 -12.20
N ARG A 170 7.28 0.99 -12.43
CA ARG A 170 6.54 1.99 -13.22
C ARG A 170 6.58 3.38 -12.61
N VAL A 171 6.54 3.49 -11.28
CA VAL A 171 6.63 4.80 -10.59
C VAL A 171 8.02 5.40 -10.73
N LEU A 172 9.08 4.58 -10.58
CA LEU A 172 10.45 5.06 -10.70
C LEU A 172 10.87 5.36 -12.15
N HIS A 173 10.20 4.75 -13.13
CA HIS A 173 10.35 5.06 -14.54
C HIS A 173 9.63 6.35 -14.93
N ASP A 174 8.43 6.58 -14.40
CA ASP A 174 7.55 7.70 -14.74
C ASP A 174 7.16 8.51 -13.50
N LEU A 175 8.18 9.09 -12.87
CA LEU A 175 8.00 9.92 -11.67
C LEU A 175 7.17 11.19 -11.96
N PRO A 176 7.41 11.95 -13.06
CA PRO A 176 6.66 13.18 -13.34
C PRO A 176 5.15 12.97 -13.47
N SER A 177 4.70 11.88 -14.11
CA SER A 177 3.26 11.62 -14.22
C SER A 177 2.62 11.27 -12.87
N GLN A 178 3.34 10.59 -11.99
CA GLN A 178 2.85 10.35 -10.62
C GLN A 178 2.83 11.63 -9.79
N ALA A 179 3.82 12.51 -9.98
CA ALA A 179 3.85 13.84 -9.36
C ALA A 179 2.66 14.70 -9.81
N LEU A 180 2.34 14.72 -11.11
CA LEU A 180 1.14 15.38 -11.64
C LEU A 180 -0.15 14.80 -11.06
N ARG A 181 -0.21 13.47 -10.90
CA ARG A 181 -1.35 12.80 -10.26
C ARG A 181 -1.51 13.24 -8.80
N PHE A 182 -0.41 13.42 -8.08
CA PHE A 182 -0.41 13.95 -6.71
C PHE A 182 -0.82 15.43 -6.66
N ALA A 183 -0.26 16.27 -7.54
CA ALA A 183 -0.61 17.69 -7.65
C ALA A 183 -2.09 17.90 -8.00
N ARG A 184 -2.66 17.08 -8.89
CA ARG A 184 -4.11 17.05 -9.16
C ARG A 184 -4.92 16.74 -7.90
N TRP A 185 -4.46 15.80 -7.09
CA TRP A 185 -5.12 15.50 -5.81
C TRP A 185 -5.01 16.69 -4.83
N LYS A 186 -3.83 17.34 -4.73
CA LYS A 186 -3.61 18.53 -3.90
C LYS A 186 -4.55 19.67 -4.31
N ALA A 187 -4.67 19.95 -5.61
CA ALA A 187 -5.63 20.93 -6.14
C ALA A 187 -7.07 20.54 -5.80
N ARG A 188 -7.43 19.24 -5.89
CA ARG A 188 -8.81 18.78 -5.58
C ARG A 188 -9.12 18.96 -4.10
N ARG A 189 -8.12 18.78 -3.24
CA ARG A 189 -8.24 19.01 -1.79
C ARG A 189 -8.44 20.49 -1.51
N ALA A 190 -7.63 21.37 -2.11
CA ALA A 190 -7.78 22.83 -1.96
C ALA A 190 -9.17 23.30 -2.42
N ALA A 191 -9.71 22.72 -3.50
CA ALA A 191 -11.06 23.00 -3.98
C ALA A 191 -12.20 22.28 -3.20
N GLY A 192 -11.91 21.63 -2.08
CA GLY A 192 -12.92 20.92 -1.27
C GLY A 192 -13.59 19.72 -1.96
N ARG A 193 -13.01 19.20 -3.06
CA ARG A 193 -13.59 18.09 -3.85
C ARG A 193 -13.23 16.70 -3.32
N VAL A 194 -12.35 16.61 -2.33
CA VAL A 194 -11.93 15.35 -1.68
C VAL A 194 -11.84 15.57 -0.17
N PRO A 195 -12.12 14.54 0.66
CA PRO A 195 -11.95 14.66 2.10
C PRO A 195 -10.49 14.87 2.47
N TRP A 196 -10.28 15.57 3.57
CA TRP A 196 -8.95 15.78 4.11
C TRP A 196 -8.30 14.45 4.51
N ARG A 197 -7.08 14.21 4.02
CA ARG A 197 -6.26 13.04 4.34
C ARG A 197 -4.79 13.42 4.28
N TRP A 198 -4.04 13.09 5.32
CA TRP A 198 -2.59 13.24 5.29
C TRP A 198 -1.96 12.28 4.27
N PRO A 199 -1.06 12.78 3.38
CA PRO A 199 -0.41 11.94 2.39
C PRO A 199 0.49 10.86 2.99
N LEU A 200 1.25 11.26 4.01
CA LEU A 200 2.12 10.42 4.80
C LEU A 200 1.39 9.90 6.03
N ARG A 201 1.74 8.70 6.46
CA ARG A 201 1.20 8.13 7.70
C ARG A 201 1.77 8.86 8.91
N ARG A 202 0.90 9.22 9.88
CA ARG A 202 1.32 9.70 11.20
C ARG A 202 1.96 8.55 12.00
N GLY A 203 3.15 8.76 12.57
CA GLY A 203 3.91 7.78 13.36
C GLY A 203 5.06 7.11 12.59
N SER A 204 5.60 6.00 13.13
CA SER A 204 6.79 5.34 12.57
C SER A 204 6.61 4.87 11.13
N ILE A 205 7.67 5.06 10.34
CA ILE A 205 7.75 4.80 8.90
C ILE A 205 7.43 3.32 8.60
N PRO A 206 6.56 3.02 7.60
CA PRO A 206 6.25 1.65 7.22
C PRO A 206 7.51 0.83 6.88
N GLY A 207 7.75 -0.25 7.64
CA GLY A 207 8.88 -1.15 7.41
C GLY A 207 10.10 -0.91 8.31
N MET A 208 10.12 0.19 9.06
CA MET A 208 11.07 0.44 10.15
C MET A 208 10.41 0.15 11.50
N SER A 209 11.05 -0.70 12.31
CA SER A 209 10.77 -0.75 13.75
C SER A 209 11.62 0.32 14.44
N ARG A 210 11.15 0.89 15.56
CA ARG A 210 11.92 1.85 16.39
C ARG A 210 13.33 1.32 16.72
N ALA A 211 13.45 0.02 16.95
CA ALA A 211 14.73 -0.66 17.19
C ALA A 211 15.68 -0.71 15.97
N ARG A 212 15.18 -0.53 14.74
CA ARG A 212 15.99 -0.48 13.52
C ARG A 212 16.42 0.94 13.16
N VAL A 213 15.67 1.97 13.59
CA VAL A 213 16.13 3.38 13.51
C VAL A 213 17.47 3.54 14.26
N MET A 214 17.71 2.73 15.29
CA MET A 214 18.99 2.69 16.02
C MET A 214 20.07 1.83 15.37
N ARG A 215 19.74 0.94 14.41
CA ARG A 215 20.71 0.11 13.67
C ARG A 215 20.76 0.59 12.23
N ARG A 216 21.60 1.60 11.98
CA ARG A 216 21.84 2.31 10.70
C ARG A 216 22.50 1.42 9.63
N ASP A 217 22.04 0.19 9.46
CA ASP A 217 22.73 -0.77 8.60
C ASP A 217 22.02 -0.84 7.24
N GLY A 218 22.43 0.05 6.32
CA GLY A 218 22.24 -0.11 4.87
C GLY A 218 21.61 1.08 4.12
N GLU A 219 21.95 1.16 2.83
CA GLU A 219 21.51 2.19 1.84
C GLU A 219 20.00 2.50 1.88
N MET A 220 19.15 1.49 2.10
CA MET A 220 17.70 1.68 2.19
C MET A 220 17.22 2.48 3.41
N GLY A 221 17.97 2.45 4.51
CA GLY A 221 17.67 3.25 5.69
C GLY A 221 17.87 4.73 5.41
N GLU A 222 19.04 5.07 4.88
CA GLU A 222 19.43 6.44 4.52
C GLU A 222 18.49 7.04 3.48
N ILE A 223 18.22 6.32 2.38
CA ILE A 223 17.28 6.77 1.34
C ILE A 223 15.91 7.10 1.94
N LEU A 224 15.43 6.24 2.84
CA LEU A 224 14.10 6.43 3.43
C LEU A 224 14.07 7.60 4.42
N ASP A 225 15.12 7.78 5.22
CA ASP A 225 15.23 8.88 6.17
C ASP A 225 15.35 10.24 5.46
N ASP A 226 16.21 10.33 4.43
CA ASP A 226 16.37 11.52 3.61
C ASP A 226 15.05 11.91 2.93
N THR A 227 14.42 10.94 2.25
CA THR A 227 13.16 11.21 1.55
C THR A 227 12.02 11.54 2.52
N ASP A 228 12.01 10.98 3.74
CA ASP A 228 11.02 11.31 4.77
C ASP A 228 11.22 12.73 5.29
N TYR A 229 12.46 13.13 5.54
CA TYR A 229 12.82 14.49 5.95
C TYR A 229 12.37 15.51 4.89
N PHE A 230 12.78 15.32 3.64
CA PHE A 230 12.45 16.24 2.54
C PHE A 230 10.94 16.30 2.27
N ALA A 231 10.23 15.17 2.28
CA ALA A 231 8.79 15.17 2.04
C ALA A 231 8.01 15.87 3.18
N LYS A 232 8.47 15.75 4.43
CA LYS A 232 7.89 16.50 5.55
C LYS A 232 8.14 17.99 5.41
N MET A 233 9.35 18.39 5.02
CA MET A 233 9.71 19.80 4.79
C MET A 233 8.82 20.45 3.71
N VAL A 234 8.59 19.73 2.60
CA VAL A 234 7.67 20.19 1.53
C VAL A 234 6.23 20.32 2.05
N LEU A 235 5.74 19.31 2.78
CA LEU A 235 4.35 19.34 3.28
C LEU A 235 4.12 20.35 4.40
N SER A 236 5.14 20.71 5.19
CA SER A 236 5.03 21.77 6.20
C SER A 236 5.01 23.15 5.57
N ALA A 237 5.75 23.36 4.48
CA ALA A 237 5.73 24.62 3.74
C ALA A 237 4.34 24.92 3.14
N ASP A 238 3.59 23.88 2.75
CA ASP A 238 2.22 24.00 2.24
C ASP A 238 1.17 24.41 3.28
N THR A 239 1.49 24.34 4.58
CA THR A 239 0.56 24.61 5.68
C THR A 239 0.77 25.96 6.36
N SER A 240 1.85 26.66 6.04
CA SER A 240 2.17 28.01 6.53
C SER A 240 1.66 29.07 5.56
#